data_AF-A0AAP2NV22-F1
#
_entry.id   AF-A0AAP2NV22-F1
#
_cell.length_a   1.000
_cell.length_b   1.000
_cell.length_c   1.000
_cell.angle_alpha   90.00
_cell.angle_beta   90.00
_cell.angle_gamma   90.00
#
_symmetry.space_group_name_H-M   'P 1'
#
loop_
_entity.id
_entity.type
_entity.pdbx_description
1 polymer ?
#
loop_
_entity_poly.entity_id
_entity_poly.type
_entity_poly.pdbx_seq_one_letter_code
_entity_poly.pdbx_strand_id
1 'polypeptide(L)'
;MELQLDNNWSPDFACNYSWVAGDKNGLLSLMLSNGYGWLPTILLNSSISKNDVNLLCEYIDGDSTEYINEINLRGSYTIDLYSSYSYESYRDKDELIKSFNSRLENNKNCIASLATKMGMFCYEALELPSEGDNYPIGYDGKTKMGDYYRFIVPTVFLTIDDIPIPLRNYIVVSDSIDFTVDQLFDNDKISEYFPRMYHD
;
A
#
# COMPACT_ATOMS: atom_id res chain seq x y z
N MET A 1 22.18 -10.05 5.63
CA MET A 1 21.72 -9.46 6.90
C MET A 1 20.25 -9.21 6.70
N GLU A 2 19.37 -9.99 7.34
CA GLU A 2 17.93 -9.71 7.28
C GLU A 2 17.70 -8.35 7.97
N LEU A 3 17.11 -7.41 7.24
CA LEU A 3 16.69 -6.13 7.81
C LEU A 3 15.64 -6.42 8.89
N GLN A 4 16.00 -6.21 10.16
CA GLN A 4 15.06 -6.31 11.27
C GLN A 4 14.07 -5.13 11.20
N LEU A 5 12.79 -5.44 11.38
CA LEU A 5 11.76 -4.45 11.67
C LEU A 5 11.81 -4.19 13.16
N ASP A 6 12.54 -3.16 13.57
CA ASP A 6 12.65 -2.74 14.96
C ASP A 6 12.61 -1.21 15.06
N ASN A 7 12.66 -0.67 16.28
CA ASN A 7 12.55 0.77 16.54
C ASN A 7 13.67 1.64 15.95
N ASN A 8 14.78 1.03 15.51
CA ASN A 8 15.85 1.73 14.81
C ASN A 8 15.66 1.71 13.30
N TRP A 9 14.59 1.06 12.80
CA TRP A 9 14.24 1.11 11.40
C TRP A 9 13.94 2.55 11.00
N SER A 10 14.51 2.96 9.87
CA SER A 10 14.24 4.24 9.25
C SER A 10 14.21 4.05 7.73
N PRO A 11 13.47 4.89 6.99
CA PRO A 11 13.47 4.84 5.55
C PRO A 11 14.88 5.12 4.98
N ASP A 12 15.30 4.28 4.03
CA ASP A 12 16.49 4.46 3.21
C ASP A 12 16.25 3.82 1.83
N PHE A 13 16.95 4.26 0.79
CA PHE A 13 16.80 3.80 -0.60
C PHE A 13 16.95 2.28 -0.75
N ALA A 14 17.67 1.61 0.15
CA ALA A 14 17.84 0.16 0.17
C ALA A 14 16.76 -0.60 0.97
N CYS A 15 15.81 0.10 1.60
CA CYS A 15 14.84 -0.44 2.55
C CYS A 15 13.40 -0.35 2.03
N ASN A 16 13.14 -0.95 0.86
CA ASN A 16 11.77 -1.11 0.35
C ASN A 16 10.98 -2.09 1.23
N TYR A 17 9.87 -1.60 1.79
CA TYR A 17 8.97 -2.38 2.63
C TYR A 17 7.52 -2.15 2.20
N SER A 18 6.77 -3.25 2.16
CA SER A 18 5.31 -3.23 1.98
C SER A 18 4.67 -3.67 3.29
N TRP A 19 3.57 -3.01 3.65
CA TRP A 19 2.76 -3.38 4.81
C TRP A 19 1.27 -3.18 4.49
N VAL A 20 0.40 -3.78 5.30
CA VAL A 20 -1.05 -3.77 5.04
C VAL A 20 -1.74 -2.90 6.08
N ALA A 21 -2.55 -1.98 5.59
CA ALA A 21 -3.36 -1.07 6.40
C ALA A 21 -4.84 -1.42 6.29
N GLY A 22 -5.57 -1.28 7.39
CA GLY A 22 -7.05 -1.26 7.41
C GLY A 22 -7.57 0.12 7.81
N ASP A 23 -8.59 0.62 7.13
CA ASP A 23 -9.26 1.87 7.49
C ASP A 23 -10.33 1.67 8.55
N LYS A 24 -11.00 2.75 8.98
CA LYS A 24 -12.05 2.71 10.01
C LYS A 24 -13.27 1.87 9.62
N ASN A 25 -13.43 1.57 8.33
CA ASN A 25 -14.53 0.77 7.78
C ASN A 25 -14.11 -0.68 7.52
N GLY A 26 -12.86 -1.05 7.85
CA GLY A 26 -12.30 -2.37 7.60
C GLY A 26 -11.86 -2.61 6.15
N LEU A 27 -11.82 -1.58 5.30
CA LEU A 27 -11.29 -1.67 3.94
C LEU A 27 -9.77 -1.73 4.00
N LEU A 28 -9.16 -2.50 3.11
CA LEU A 28 -7.72 -2.75 3.15
C LEU A 28 -6.94 -2.01 2.07
N SER A 29 -5.71 -1.67 2.39
CA SER A 29 -4.73 -1.10 1.48
C SER A 29 -3.38 -1.79 1.61
N LEU A 30 -2.70 -2.00 0.48
CA LEU A 30 -1.26 -2.22 0.48
C LEU A 30 -0.55 -0.86 0.53
N MET A 31 0.41 -0.73 1.44
CA MET A 31 1.19 0.49 1.66
C MET A 31 2.63 0.24 1.22
N LEU A 32 3.05 0.88 0.12
CA LEU A 32 4.39 0.74 -0.44
C LEU A 32 5.28 1.86 0.10
N SER A 33 6.25 1.54 0.95
CA SER A 33 7.14 2.56 1.53
C SER A 33 8.13 3.15 0.53
N ASN A 34 8.40 2.46 -0.57
CA ASN A 34 9.38 2.86 -1.59
C ASN A 34 10.74 3.31 -1.02
N GLY A 35 11.10 2.85 0.19
CA GLY A 35 12.33 3.26 0.87
C GLY A 35 12.28 4.64 1.53
N TYR A 36 11.18 5.38 1.43
CA TYR A 36 11.07 6.77 1.96
C TYR A 36 9.92 6.97 2.95
N GLY A 37 8.87 6.16 2.85
CA GLY A 37 7.73 6.22 3.76
C GLY A 37 8.03 5.58 5.11
N TRP A 38 7.67 6.25 6.19
CA TRP A 38 7.73 5.73 7.54
C TRP A 38 6.76 4.57 7.72
N LEU A 39 7.17 3.60 8.53
CA LEU A 39 6.29 2.53 9.01
C LEU A 39 5.63 2.97 10.32
N PRO A 40 4.37 2.56 10.59
CA PRO A 40 3.75 2.81 11.88
C PRO A 40 4.59 2.24 13.02
N THR A 41 4.82 3.02 14.08
CA THR A 41 5.65 2.58 15.22
C THR A 41 5.08 1.34 15.90
N ILE A 42 3.76 1.12 15.84
CA ILE A 42 3.16 -0.11 16.38
C ILE A 42 3.67 -1.35 15.66
N LEU A 43 3.90 -1.28 14.34
CA LEU A 43 4.48 -2.38 13.59
C LEU A 43 5.91 -2.67 14.07
N LEU A 44 6.70 -1.61 14.29
CA LEU A 44 8.10 -1.70 14.77
C LEU A 44 8.25 -2.15 16.23
N ASN A 45 7.24 -1.87 17.07
CA ASN A 45 7.23 -2.19 18.50
C ASN A 45 6.51 -3.49 18.84
N SER A 46 5.83 -4.09 17.88
CA SER A 46 5.10 -5.33 18.09
C SER A 46 6.07 -6.51 18.19
N SER A 47 5.58 -7.65 18.69
CA SER A 47 6.30 -8.92 18.60
C SER A 47 6.26 -9.53 17.19
N ILE A 48 5.74 -8.80 16.20
CA ILE A 48 5.56 -9.26 14.82
C ILE A 48 6.89 -9.15 14.11
N SER A 49 7.33 -10.25 13.53
CA SER A 49 8.56 -10.31 12.77
C SER A 49 8.35 -9.81 11.34
N LYS A 50 9.45 -9.53 10.63
CA LYS A 50 9.41 -9.29 9.19
C LYS A 50 8.75 -10.43 8.41
N ASN A 51 8.98 -11.67 8.84
CA ASN A 51 8.44 -12.85 8.17
C ASN A 51 6.92 -12.92 8.30
N ASP A 52 6.36 -12.47 9.42
CA ASP A 52 4.91 -12.41 9.63
C ASP A 52 4.25 -11.40 8.70
N VAL A 53 4.87 -10.21 8.53
CA VAL A 53 4.39 -9.20 7.56
C VAL A 53 4.51 -9.73 6.14
N ASN A 54 5.64 -10.37 5.80
CA ASN A 54 5.85 -10.97 4.48
C ASN A 54 4.80 -12.05 4.18
N LEU A 55 4.46 -12.89 5.17
CA LEU A 55 3.46 -13.94 5.01
C LEU A 55 2.09 -13.39 4.60
N LEU A 56 1.67 -12.25 5.19
CA LEU A 56 0.45 -11.56 4.78
C LEU A 56 0.58 -10.95 3.38
N CYS A 57 1.70 -10.31 3.05
CA CYS A 57 1.94 -9.74 1.72
C CYS A 57 1.94 -10.82 0.62
N GLU A 58 2.62 -11.94 0.86
CA GLU A 58 2.64 -13.10 -0.06
C GLU A 58 1.24 -13.71 -0.22
N TYR A 59 0.43 -13.76 0.84
CA TYR A 59 -0.96 -14.19 0.73
C TYR A 59 -1.74 -13.26 -0.20
N ILE A 60 -1.61 -11.93 -0.03
CA ILE A 60 -2.27 -10.93 -0.86
C ILE A 60 -1.83 -11.00 -2.33
N ASP A 61 -0.53 -11.18 -2.58
CA ASP A 61 0.03 -11.30 -3.93
C ASP A 61 -0.29 -12.65 -4.59
N GLY A 62 -0.71 -13.65 -3.81
CA GLY A 62 -1.02 -15.00 -4.26
C GLY A 62 0.20 -15.92 -4.38
N ASP A 63 1.34 -15.49 -3.85
CA ASP A 63 2.61 -16.23 -3.86
C ASP A 63 2.82 -17.06 -2.59
N SER A 64 1.95 -16.93 -1.58
CA SER A 64 2.06 -17.70 -0.34
C SER A 64 1.91 -19.20 -0.59
N THR A 65 2.83 -19.98 -0.01
CA THR A 65 2.76 -21.44 -0.02
C THR A 65 2.02 -22.01 1.21
N GLU A 66 1.82 -21.19 2.24
CA GLU A 66 1.18 -21.58 3.51
C GLU A 66 -0.31 -21.27 3.51
N TYR A 67 -0.72 -20.14 2.90
CA TYR A 67 -2.11 -19.70 2.82
C TYR A 67 -2.52 -19.59 1.36
N ILE A 68 -3.39 -20.50 0.92
CA ILE A 68 -3.92 -20.47 -0.45
C ILE A 68 -4.91 -19.31 -0.55
N ASN A 69 -4.63 -18.37 -1.46
CA ASN A 69 -5.52 -17.26 -1.77
C ASN A 69 -6.38 -17.61 -3.00
N GLU A 70 -7.68 -17.84 -2.76
CA GLU A 70 -8.67 -18.09 -3.81
C GLU A 70 -9.53 -16.86 -4.15
N ILE A 71 -9.25 -15.70 -3.53
CA ILE A 71 -10.03 -14.48 -3.70
C ILE A 71 -9.85 -13.94 -5.12
N ASN A 72 -10.98 -13.69 -5.77
CA ASN A 72 -11.03 -13.00 -7.05
C ASN A 72 -12.39 -12.29 -7.18
N LEU A 73 -12.43 -11.04 -6.74
CA LEU A 73 -13.63 -10.20 -6.77
C LEU A 73 -14.06 -9.81 -8.19
N ARG A 74 -13.19 -10.02 -9.19
CA ARG A 74 -13.42 -9.62 -10.59
C ARG A 74 -13.82 -8.14 -10.71
N GLY A 75 -13.21 -7.31 -9.86
CA GLY A 75 -13.42 -5.87 -9.85
C GLY A 75 -12.68 -5.17 -10.99
N SER A 76 -12.97 -3.89 -11.13
CA SER A 76 -12.18 -2.92 -11.89
C SER A 76 -11.41 -2.00 -10.94
N TYR A 77 -10.59 -1.12 -11.49
CA TYR A 77 -9.80 -0.15 -10.72
C TYR A 77 -9.79 1.22 -11.41
N THR A 78 -9.46 2.24 -10.64
CA THR A 78 -9.03 3.54 -11.16
C THR A 78 -7.66 3.88 -10.59
N ILE A 79 -6.85 4.58 -11.39
CA ILE A 79 -5.69 5.30 -10.87
C ILE A 79 -6.21 6.63 -10.33
N ASP A 80 -5.90 6.97 -9.09
CA ASP A 80 -6.28 8.25 -8.49
C ASP A 80 -5.14 9.27 -8.68
N LEU A 81 -4.12 9.22 -7.82
CA LEU A 81 -2.90 10.03 -7.87
C LEU A 81 -1.70 9.21 -8.34
N TYR A 82 -0.72 9.79 -9.03
CA TYR A 82 0.49 9.04 -9.43
C TYR A 82 1.75 9.90 -9.46
N SER A 83 2.90 9.31 -9.08
CA SER A 83 4.19 10.00 -9.10
C SER A 83 4.60 10.41 -10.51
N SER A 84 4.87 11.70 -10.72
CA SER A 84 5.43 12.21 -11.98
C SER A 84 6.80 11.62 -12.29
N TYR A 85 7.56 11.24 -11.25
CA TYR A 85 8.90 10.69 -11.37
C TYR A 85 8.87 9.19 -11.69
N SER A 86 8.21 8.38 -10.86
CA SER A 86 8.17 6.92 -11.02
C SER A 86 7.44 6.50 -12.30
N TYR A 87 6.54 7.36 -12.79
CA TYR A 87 5.77 7.14 -14.00
C TYR A 87 6.13 8.15 -15.12
N GLU A 88 7.32 8.77 -15.09
CA GLU A 88 7.76 9.79 -16.07
C GLU A 88 7.79 9.29 -17.52
N SER A 89 7.97 7.97 -17.69
CA SER A 89 8.01 7.33 -19.01
C SER A 89 6.65 7.30 -19.73
N TYR A 90 5.56 7.56 -19.01
CA TYR A 90 4.22 7.63 -19.55
C TYR A 90 3.87 9.08 -19.90
N ARG A 91 3.34 9.29 -21.10
CA ARG A 91 2.96 10.64 -21.58
C ARG A 91 1.82 11.23 -20.75
N ASP A 92 0.86 10.39 -20.36
CA ASP A 92 -0.33 10.79 -19.63
C ASP A 92 -0.96 9.60 -18.88
N LYS A 93 -1.99 9.90 -18.08
CA LYS A 93 -2.74 8.91 -17.31
C LYS A 93 -3.42 7.84 -18.18
N ASP A 94 -3.86 8.17 -19.39
CA ASP A 94 -4.51 7.21 -20.28
C ASP A 94 -3.51 6.17 -20.80
N GLU A 95 -2.29 6.57 -21.12
CA GLU A 95 -1.21 5.66 -21.50
C GLU A 95 -0.82 4.73 -20.34
N LEU A 96 -0.71 5.28 -19.13
CA LEU A 96 -0.46 4.51 -17.91
C LEU A 96 -1.55 3.43 -17.70
N ILE A 97 -2.83 3.80 -17.79
CA ILE A 97 -3.96 2.87 -17.65
C ILE A 97 -3.92 1.80 -18.74
N LYS A 98 -3.66 2.16 -20.01
CA LYS A 98 -3.53 1.18 -21.11
C LYS A 98 -2.41 0.19 -20.86
N SER A 99 -1.27 0.64 -20.35
CA SER A 99 -0.13 -0.21 -19.99
C SER A 99 -0.51 -1.20 -18.88
N PHE A 100 -1.19 -0.73 -17.83
CA PHE A 100 -1.62 -1.56 -16.72
C PHE A 100 -2.67 -2.60 -17.16
N ASN A 101 -3.65 -2.20 -17.97
CA ASN A 101 -4.64 -3.11 -18.55
C ASN A 101 -3.98 -4.19 -19.41
N SER A 102 -3.03 -3.82 -20.27
CA SER A 102 -2.28 -4.79 -21.08
C SER A 102 -1.51 -5.78 -20.20
N ARG A 103 -0.89 -5.33 -19.09
CA ARG A 103 -0.19 -6.23 -18.16
C ARG A 103 -1.17 -7.21 -17.49
N LEU A 104 -2.33 -6.74 -17.05
CA LEU A 104 -3.38 -7.57 -16.46
C LEU A 104 -3.88 -8.64 -17.44
N GLU A 105 -4.21 -8.26 -18.69
CA GLU A 105 -4.69 -9.17 -19.74
C GLU A 105 -3.66 -10.26 -20.08
N ASN A 106 -2.37 -9.93 -20.00
CA ASN A 106 -1.28 -10.86 -20.30
C ASN A 106 -0.77 -11.62 -19.06
N ASN A 107 -1.50 -11.59 -17.94
CA ASN A 107 -1.12 -12.22 -16.67
C ASN A 107 0.32 -11.84 -16.22
N LYS A 108 0.76 -10.62 -16.52
CA LYS A 108 2.02 -10.09 -16.00
C LYS A 108 1.76 -9.48 -14.64
N ASN A 109 2.73 -9.61 -13.73
CA ASN A 109 2.70 -8.93 -12.43
C ASN A 109 2.39 -7.44 -12.67
N CYS A 110 1.37 -6.91 -12.00
CA CYS A 110 0.87 -5.56 -12.13
C CYS A 110 0.18 -5.18 -10.83
N ILE A 111 0.54 -4.05 -10.23
CA ILE A 111 -0.04 -3.61 -8.95
C ILE A 111 -1.56 -3.43 -9.01
N ALA A 112 -2.13 -3.15 -10.20
CA ALA A 112 -3.58 -3.12 -10.40
C ALA A 112 -4.29 -4.47 -10.17
N SER A 113 -3.57 -5.59 -10.08
CA SER A 113 -4.17 -6.87 -9.70
C SER A 113 -4.63 -6.87 -8.24
N LEU A 114 -4.03 -6.06 -7.37
CA LEU A 114 -4.51 -5.85 -6.00
C LEU A 114 -5.95 -5.32 -6.02
N ALA A 115 -6.25 -4.34 -6.87
CA ALA A 115 -7.60 -3.81 -6.94
C ALA A 115 -8.57 -4.74 -7.69
N THR A 116 -8.16 -5.33 -8.80
CA THR A 116 -9.08 -6.13 -9.63
C THR A 116 -9.38 -7.51 -9.05
N LYS A 117 -8.40 -8.16 -8.41
CA LYS A 117 -8.58 -9.48 -7.79
C LYS A 117 -8.93 -9.37 -6.31
N MET A 118 -8.14 -8.59 -5.57
CA MET A 118 -8.29 -8.49 -4.11
C MET A 118 -9.21 -7.37 -3.68
N GLY A 119 -9.55 -6.38 -4.50
CA GLY A 119 -10.37 -5.25 -4.06
C GLY A 119 -9.71 -4.37 -3.00
N MET A 120 -8.38 -4.28 -3.04
CA MET A 120 -7.58 -3.47 -2.12
C MET A 120 -7.17 -2.14 -2.75
N PHE A 121 -7.06 -1.12 -1.91
CA PHE A 121 -6.37 0.11 -2.27
C PHE A 121 -4.86 -0.12 -2.36
N CYS A 122 -4.16 0.79 -3.04
CA CYS A 122 -2.70 0.86 -2.97
C CYS A 122 -2.31 2.31 -2.70
N TYR A 123 -1.47 2.52 -1.69
CA TYR A 123 -0.82 3.80 -1.45
C TYR A 123 0.68 3.65 -1.62
N GLU A 124 1.27 4.64 -2.27
CA GLU A 124 2.70 4.70 -2.52
C GLU A 124 3.30 5.89 -1.78
N ALA A 125 4.38 5.64 -1.05
CA ALA A 125 5.19 6.70 -0.50
C ALA A 125 5.93 7.44 -1.63
N LEU A 126 5.93 8.76 -1.54
CA LEU A 126 6.51 9.64 -2.54
C LEU A 126 8.04 9.58 -2.51
N GLU A 127 8.64 9.15 -3.61
CA GLU A 127 10.07 9.29 -3.87
C GLU A 127 10.33 10.67 -4.47
N LEU A 128 11.17 11.49 -3.79
CA LEU A 128 11.57 12.79 -4.28
C LEU A 128 13.09 12.82 -4.48
N PRO A 129 13.61 12.89 -5.72
CA PRO A 129 15.03 13.21 -5.93
C PRO A 129 15.38 14.62 -5.44
N SER A 130 14.39 15.53 -5.35
CA SER A 130 14.50 16.89 -4.79
C SER A 130 13.14 17.42 -4.31
N GLU A 131 13.14 18.24 -3.27
CA GLU A 131 11.93 18.92 -2.78
C GLU A 131 11.36 19.88 -3.84
N GLY A 132 10.04 19.83 -4.07
CA GLY A 132 9.30 20.81 -4.86
C GLY A 132 9.00 20.45 -6.32
N ASP A 133 9.63 19.41 -6.88
CA ASP A 133 9.50 19.11 -8.32
C ASP A 133 8.65 17.87 -8.66
N ASN A 134 8.28 17.04 -7.67
CA ASN A 134 7.52 15.80 -7.94
C ASN A 134 6.32 15.64 -6.99
N TYR A 135 5.29 16.46 -7.19
CA TYR A 135 3.99 16.21 -6.57
C TYR A 135 3.29 15.06 -7.28
N PRO A 136 2.50 14.24 -6.56
CA PRO A 136 1.65 13.26 -7.23
C PRO A 136 0.67 14.00 -8.16
N ILE A 137 0.64 13.61 -9.43
CA ILE A 137 -0.24 14.20 -10.43
C ILE A 137 -1.69 13.96 -10.01
N GLY A 138 -2.49 15.03 -9.99
CA GLY A 138 -3.88 15.03 -9.52
C GLY A 138 -4.08 15.59 -8.12
N TYR A 139 -3.01 16.01 -7.43
CA TYR A 139 -3.08 16.63 -6.12
C TYR A 139 -2.55 18.08 -6.15
N ASP A 140 -3.39 19.04 -5.76
CA ASP A 140 -3.04 20.47 -5.76
C ASP A 140 -2.38 20.94 -4.45
N GLY A 141 -2.37 20.07 -3.43
CA GLY A 141 -1.78 20.38 -2.12
C GLY A 141 -0.26 20.22 -2.09
N LYS A 142 0.34 20.63 -0.98
CA LYS A 142 1.77 20.40 -0.73
C LYS A 142 1.99 18.97 -0.28
N THR A 143 3.06 18.36 -0.77
CA THR A 143 3.58 17.07 -0.32
C THR A 143 5.08 17.20 -0.01
N LYS A 144 5.61 16.19 0.67
CA LYS A 144 7.04 15.99 0.94
C LYS A 144 7.43 14.53 0.72
N MET A 145 8.73 14.27 0.75
CA MET A 145 9.29 12.93 0.57
C MET A 145 8.73 11.97 1.63
N GLY A 146 8.32 10.78 1.17
CA GLY A 146 7.75 9.74 2.01
C GLY A 146 6.26 9.90 2.33
N ASP A 147 5.61 11.01 1.97
CA ASP A 147 4.14 11.10 2.09
C ASP A 147 3.49 9.99 1.26
N TYR A 148 2.48 9.32 1.82
CA TYR A 148 1.77 8.26 1.13
C TYR A 148 0.60 8.82 0.34
N TYR A 149 0.57 8.64 -0.98
CA TYR A 149 -0.56 9.04 -1.83
C TYR A 149 -1.38 7.82 -2.28
N ARG A 150 -2.70 7.99 -2.42
CA ARG A 150 -3.62 6.95 -2.91
C ARG A 150 -3.42 6.76 -4.41
N PHE A 151 -2.76 5.67 -4.79
CA PHE A 151 -2.47 5.37 -6.19
C PHE A 151 -3.60 4.61 -6.86
N ILE A 152 -3.96 3.45 -6.32
CA ILE A 152 -4.98 2.57 -6.90
C ILE A 152 -6.22 2.57 -6.01
N VAL A 153 -7.38 2.73 -6.64
CA VAL A 153 -8.69 2.65 -6.01
C VAL A 153 -9.47 1.48 -6.63
N PRO A 154 -9.90 0.49 -5.84
CA PRO A 154 -10.74 -0.61 -6.33
C PRO A 154 -12.19 -0.16 -6.47
N THR A 155 -12.95 -0.87 -7.31
CA THR A 155 -14.41 -0.66 -7.50
C THR A 155 -15.27 -1.63 -6.71
N VAL A 156 -14.68 -2.74 -6.27
CA VAL A 156 -15.29 -3.75 -5.39
C VAL A 156 -14.30 -3.97 -4.27
N PHE A 157 -14.77 -3.96 -3.03
CA PHE A 157 -13.89 -3.95 -1.87
C PHE A 157 -13.89 -5.30 -1.16
N LEU A 158 -12.69 -5.71 -0.78
CA LEU A 158 -12.43 -6.68 0.26
C LEU A 158 -12.35 -5.96 1.60
N THR A 159 -12.77 -6.68 2.63
CA THR A 159 -12.68 -6.24 4.02
C THR A 159 -11.70 -7.11 4.81
N ILE A 160 -11.33 -6.67 6.00
CA ILE A 160 -10.52 -7.46 6.92
C ILE A 160 -11.11 -8.85 7.22
N ASP A 161 -12.45 -8.99 7.13
CA ASP A 161 -13.14 -10.25 7.37
C ASP A 161 -12.93 -11.29 6.27
N ASP A 162 -12.47 -10.87 5.10
CA ASP A 162 -12.14 -11.77 4.01
C ASP A 162 -10.72 -12.36 4.17
N ILE A 163 -9.89 -11.79 5.06
CA ILE A 163 -8.53 -12.27 5.35
C ILE A 163 -8.57 -13.45 6.33
N PRO A 164 -7.73 -14.50 6.15
CA PRO A 164 -7.60 -15.59 7.10
C PRO A 164 -7.28 -15.07 8.51
N ILE A 165 -8.03 -15.55 9.52
CA ILE A 165 -7.93 -15.09 10.92
C ILE A 165 -6.48 -15.00 11.43
N PRO A 166 -5.58 -15.99 11.20
CA PRO A 166 -4.20 -15.90 11.68
C PRO A 166 -3.42 -14.70 11.10
N LEU A 167 -3.71 -14.31 9.86
CA LEU A 167 -3.01 -13.24 9.14
C LEU A 167 -3.57 -11.85 9.49
N ARG A 168 -4.79 -11.75 10.02
CA ARG A 168 -5.40 -10.46 10.40
C ARG A 168 -4.57 -9.71 11.42
N ASN A 169 -3.91 -10.42 12.33
CA ASN A 169 -3.04 -9.83 13.36
C ASN A 169 -1.84 -9.06 12.80
N TYR A 170 -1.54 -9.19 11.51
CA TYR A 170 -0.44 -8.50 10.84
C TYR A 170 -0.91 -7.23 10.08
N ILE A 171 -2.18 -6.86 10.20
CA ILE A 171 -2.76 -5.66 9.61
C ILE A 171 -2.69 -4.52 10.64
N VAL A 172 -2.14 -3.37 10.24
CA VAL A 172 -2.17 -2.16 11.04
C VAL A 172 -3.45 -1.39 10.73
N VAL A 173 -4.19 -0.94 11.73
CA VAL A 173 -5.52 -0.35 11.51
C VAL A 173 -5.65 1.07 12.02
N SER A 174 -6.51 1.83 11.35
CA SER A 174 -6.90 3.17 11.72
C SER A 174 -8.29 3.19 12.36
N ASP A 175 -8.48 4.11 13.30
CA ASP A 175 -9.80 4.41 13.88
C ASP A 175 -10.45 5.64 13.22
N SER A 176 -9.74 6.38 12.35
CA SER A 176 -10.19 7.65 11.79
C SER A 176 -10.08 7.78 10.28
N ILE A 177 -9.11 7.10 9.66
CA ILE A 177 -8.88 7.16 8.22
C ILE A 177 -10.01 6.46 7.46
N ASP A 178 -10.35 7.01 6.30
CA ASP A 178 -11.31 6.47 5.34
C ASP A 178 -10.67 6.42 3.96
N PHE A 179 -10.34 5.22 3.49
CA PHE A 179 -9.64 5.08 2.22
C PHE A 179 -10.45 5.53 1.01
N THR A 180 -11.77 5.73 1.15
CA THR A 180 -12.62 6.26 0.08
C THR A 180 -12.54 7.79 -0.01
N VAL A 181 -12.10 8.47 1.05
CA VAL A 181 -12.03 9.93 1.15
C VAL A 181 -10.59 10.43 1.18
N ASP A 182 -9.76 9.87 2.05
CA ASP A 182 -8.42 10.36 2.32
C ASP A 182 -7.46 9.93 1.20
N GLN A 183 -6.81 10.89 0.56
CA GLN A 183 -5.94 10.65 -0.61
C GLN A 183 -4.45 10.72 -0.30
N LEU A 184 -4.08 11.34 0.83
CA LEU A 184 -2.69 11.62 1.18
C LEU A 184 -2.49 11.49 2.69
N PHE A 185 -1.41 10.84 3.10
CA PHE A 185 -0.97 10.77 4.48
C PHE A 185 0.39 11.43 4.64
N ASP A 186 0.44 12.40 5.55
CA ASP A 186 1.67 13.03 6.04
C ASP A 186 2.58 11.96 6.67
N ASN A 187 3.78 11.82 6.11
CA ASN A 187 4.77 10.83 6.52
C ASN A 187 5.09 10.88 8.02
N ASP A 188 5.17 12.08 8.60
CA ASP A 188 5.54 12.27 10.02
C ASP A 188 4.42 11.86 10.98
N LYS A 189 3.21 11.62 10.46
CA LYS A 189 2.01 11.28 11.23
C LYS A 189 1.53 9.86 10.98
N ILE A 190 2.31 9.03 10.27
CA ILE A 190 1.85 7.69 9.90
C ILE A 190 1.43 6.84 11.11
N SER A 191 2.12 7.03 12.24
CA SER A 191 1.81 6.33 13.50
C SER A 191 0.60 6.90 14.24
N GLU A 192 0.23 8.16 13.98
CA GLU A 192 -1.02 8.75 14.46
C GLU A 192 -2.21 8.22 13.65
N TYR A 193 -2.04 8.06 12.33
CA TYR A 193 -3.08 7.54 11.45
C TYR A 193 -3.35 6.05 11.66
N PHE A 194 -2.29 5.25 11.92
CA PHE A 194 -2.37 3.81 12.08
C PHE A 194 -1.77 3.37 13.43
N PRO A 195 -2.47 3.63 14.55
CA PRO A 195 -1.87 3.55 15.88
C PRO A 195 -1.80 2.13 16.46
N ARG A 196 -2.50 1.15 15.88
CA ARG A 196 -2.63 -0.20 16.48
C ARG A 196 -2.61 -1.31 15.45
N MET A 197 -2.15 -2.49 15.86
CA MET A 197 -2.41 -3.73 15.13
C MET A 197 -3.88 -4.10 15.26
N TYR A 198 -4.42 -4.80 14.26
CA TYR A 198 -5.72 -5.42 14.36
C TYR A 198 -5.68 -6.59 15.36
N HIS A 199 -6.66 -6.61 16.25
CA HIS A 199 -6.93 -7.70 17.18
C HIS A 199 -8.45 -7.85 17.26
N ASP A 200 -8.94 -9.08 17.14
CA ASP A 200 -10.36 -9.43 17.35
C ASP A 200 -10.77 -9.30 18.82
#